data_AF-R6J7P7-F1
#
_entry.id   AF-R6J7P7-F1
#
_cell.length_a   1.000
_cell.length_b   1.000
_cell.length_c   1.000
_cell.angle_alpha   90.00
_cell.angle_beta   90.00
_cell.angle_gamma   90.00
#
_symmetry.space_group_name_H-M   'P 1'
#
loop_
_entity.id
_entity.type
_entity.pdbx_description
1 polymer ?
#
loop_
_entity_poly.entity_id
_entity_poly.type
_entity_poly.pdbx_seq_one_letter_code
_entity_poly.pdbx_strand_id
1 'polypeptide(L)'
;MATGYPFKKYNFNVLIDGKAVGYFSEVSAPEMADEPIEYRAGDHQAGTPVKMPGLKKYGNATLRWGTSVSRYLTDWFESVERGEFERKNVTIELLDDCQKVMARWQLVNAWPVKHCVPGFNAESNENAIENMELAHEGLEREF
;
A
#
# COMPACT_ATOMS: atom_id res chain seq x y z
N MET A 1 18.79 -13.02 20.52
CA MET A 1 17.35 -12.69 20.62
C MET A 1 17.26 -11.18 20.62
N ALA A 2 16.81 -10.56 19.52
CA ALA A 2 16.78 -9.11 19.41
C ALA A 2 15.54 -8.56 20.14
N THR A 3 15.80 -8.02 21.33
CA THR A 3 14.84 -7.41 22.24
C THR A 3 14.43 -6.03 21.71
N GLY A 4 13.15 -5.87 21.37
CA GLY A 4 12.39 -4.60 21.50
C GLY A 4 12.77 -3.36 20.68
N TYR A 5 13.81 -3.37 19.84
CA TYR A 5 14.13 -2.20 19.02
C TYR A 5 13.25 -2.13 17.77
N PRO A 6 12.63 -0.98 17.47
CA PRO A 6 11.88 -0.81 16.24
C PRO A 6 12.81 -0.92 15.03
N PHE A 7 12.39 -1.71 14.04
CA PHE A 7 13.11 -1.84 12.77
C PHE A 7 13.06 -0.52 11.99
N LYS A 8 14.13 -0.22 11.25
CA LYS A 8 14.23 1.01 10.47
C LYS A 8 13.36 0.90 9.21
N LYS A 9 12.49 1.90 8.98
CA LYS A 9 11.52 1.90 7.87
C LYS A 9 12.14 1.91 6.47
N TYR A 10 13.42 2.29 6.32
CA TYR A 10 14.02 2.50 4.98
C TYR A 10 14.39 1.22 4.24
N ASN A 11 14.48 0.07 4.90
CA ASN A 11 14.92 -1.17 4.27
C ASN A 11 13.71 -2.07 3.99
N PHE A 12 13.17 -1.99 2.78
CA PHE A 12 11.98 -2.73 2.40
C PHE A 12 12.02 -3.17 0.94
N ASN A 13 11.34 -4.27 0.65
CA ASN A 13 11.09 -4.77 -0.69
C ASN A 13 9.60 -4.70 -1.01
N VAL A 14 9.30 -4.53 -2.30
CA VAL A 14 7.93 -4.61 -2.82
C VAL A 14 7.88 -5.72 -3.85
N LEU A 15 6.98 -6.66 -3.63
CA LEU A 15 6.72 -7.77 -4.53
C LEU A 15 5.31 -7.63 -5.09
N ILE A 16 5.13 -7.91 -6.38
CA ILE A 16 3.83 -8.00 -7.03
C ILE A 16 3.70 -9.40 -7.57
N ASP A 17 2.66 -10.13 -7.15
CA ASP A 17 2.47 -11.56 -7.42
C ASP A 17 3.72 -12.41 -7.10
N GLY A 18 4.39 -12.07 -5.99
CA GLY A 18 5.59 -12.77 -5.52
C GLY A 18 6.87 -12.45 -6.29
N LYS A 19 6.86 -11.53 -7.26
CA LYS A 19 8.05 -11.08 -7.98
C LYS A 19 8.49 -9.71 -7.51
N ALA A 20 9.79 -9.55 -7.25
CA ALA A 20 10.36 -8.23 -6.97
C ALA A 20 10.29 -7.37 -8.25
N VAL A 21 9.55 -6.26 -8.20
CA VAL A 21 9.25 -5.43 -9.38
C VAL A 21 10.26 -4.28 -9.55
N GLY A 22 10.94 -3.90 -8.49
CA GLY A 22 11.95 -2.86 -8.51
C GLY A 22 12.25 -2.30 -7.13
N TYR A 23 13.02 -1.21 -7.12
CA TYR A 23 13.33 -0.45 -5.92
C TYR A 23 12.38 0.74 -5.83
N PHE A 24 11.78 0.90 -4.66
CA PHE A 24 10.83 1.97 -4.38
C PHE A 24 11.48 2.96 -3.42
N SER A 25 11.29 4.25 -3.67
CA SER A 25 11.76 5.31 -2.78
C SER A 25 10.82 5.47 -1.59
N GLU A 26 9.51 5.28 -1.81
CA GLU A 26 8.50 5.41 -0.79
C GLU A 26 7.30 4.51 -1.09
N VAL A 27 6.76 3.91 -0.05
CA VAL A 27 5.47 3.20 -0.08
C VAL A 27 4.63 3.74 1.07
N SER A 28 3.50 4.34 0.75
CA SER A 28 2.49 4.68 1.76
C SER A 28 1.68 3.42 2.06
N ALA A 29 1.67 3.04 3.32
CA ALA A 29 0.82 1.96 3.79
C ALA A 29 -0.63 2.49 3.85
N PRO A 30 -1.61 1.72 3.35
CA PRO A 30 -2.99 2.15 3.37
C PRO A 30 -3.53 2.20 4.80
N GLU A 31 -4.33 3.22 5.08
CA GLU A 31 -5.06 3.32 6.33
C GLU A 31 -6.22 2.32 6.32
N MET A 32 -6.34 1.53 7.40
CA MET A 32 -7.50 0.67 7.64
C MET A 32 -8.36 1.34 8.70
N ALA A 33 -9.57 1.72 8.31
CA ALA A 33 -10.53 2.35 9.21
C ALA A 33 -11.83 1.55 9.24
N ASP A 34 -12.29 1.20 10.44
CA ASP A 34 -13.63 0.68 10.67
C ASP A 34 -14.58 1.87 10.93
N GLU A 35 -15.69 1.97 10.18
CA GLU A 35 -16.73 2.95 10.50
C GLU A 35 -17.66 2.40 11.58
N PRO A 36 -17.67 2.96 12.82
CA PRO A 36 -18.53 2.46 13.87
C PRO A 36 -19.99 2.85 13.63
N ILE A 37 -20.90 1.89 13.75
CA ILE A 37 -22.34 2.13 13.72
C ILE A 37 -22.78 2.42 15.16
N GLU A 38 -23.44 3.55 15.35
CA GLU A 38 -23.99 3.94 16.67
C GLU A 38 -25.48 3.54 16.75
N TYR A 39 -25.81 2.68 17.71
CA TYR A 39 -27.18 2.22 17.96
C TYR A 39 -27.64 2.59 19.36
N ARG A 40 -28.88 3.07 19.48
CA ARG A 40 -29.51 3.37 20.77
C ARG A 40 -30.85 2.65 20.86
N ALA A 41 -30.95 1.69 21.79
CA ALA A 41 -32.22 1.09 22.16
C ALA A 41 -33.02 2.05 23.07
N GLY A 42 -34.34 2.09 22.92
CA GLY A 42 -35.22 3.02 23.65
C GLY A 42 -35.30 2.77 25.17
N ASP A 43 -34.91 1.58 25.63
CA ASP A 43 -34.87 1.14 27.03
C ASP A 43 -33.46 1.19 27.63
N HIS A 44 -32.47 1.72 26.90
CA HIS A 44 -31.09 1.73 27.34
C HIS A 44 -30.88 2.72 28.49
N GLN A 45 -30.47 2.21 29.65
CA GLN A 45 -30.29 2.99 30.89
C GLN A 45 -29.14 3.99 30.83
N ALA A 46 -28.13 3.73 29.99
CA ALA A 46 -27.04 4.67 29.74
C ALA A 46 -27.45 5.68 28.66
N GLY A 47 -27.22 6.97 28.90
CA GLY A 47 -27.49 8.05 27.94
C GLY A 47 -26.55 8.09 26.73
N THR A 48 -25.80 7.01 26.47
CA THR A 48 -24.78 6.91 25.42
C THR A 48 -25.13 5.82 24.41
N PRO A 49 -24.91 6.03 23.10
CA PRO A 49 -25.12 5.01 22.09
C PRO A 49 -24.11 3.87 22.22
N VAL A 50 -24.55 2.65 21.88
CA VAL A 50 -23.70 1.47 21.75
C VAL A 50 -23.00 1.53 20.39
N LYS A 51 -21.67 1.36 20.38
CA LYS A 51 -20.88 1.32 19.15
C LYS A 51 -20.71 -0.12 18.69
N MET A 52 -21.15 -0.41 17.46
CA MET A 52 -20.97 -1.71 16.79
C MET A 52 -19.98 -1.53 15.63
N PRO A 53 -19.13 -2.53 15.34
CA PRO A 53 -18.25 -2.48 14.18
C PRO A 53 -19.07 -2.47 12.89
N GLY A 54 -18.86 -1.47 12.04
CA GLY A 54 -19.50 -1.36 10.72
C GLY A 54 -18.61 -1.84 9.59
N LEU A 55 -18.70 -1.15 8.44
CA LEU A 55 -17.97 -1.50 7.24
C LEU A 55 -16.48 -1.12 7.37
N LYS A 56 -15.62 -2.02 6.89
CA LYS A 56 -14.18 -1.76 6.74
C LYS A 56 -13.93 -0.90 5.51
N LYS A 57 -13.25 0.21 5.69
CA LYS A 57 -12.71 1.03 4.62
C LYS A 57 -11.20 0.84 4.54
N TYR A 58 -10.75 0.58 3.33
CA TYR A 58 -9.33 0.49 2.98
C TYR A 58 -8.97 1.74 2.18
N GLY A 59 -8.00 2.52 2.68
CA GLY A 59 -7.45 3.65 1.95
C GLY A 59 -6.59 3.19 0.77
N ASN A 60 -6.32 4.07 -0.18
CA ASN A 60 -5.40 3.75 -1.29
C ASN A 60 -3.95 3.67 -0.79
N ALA A 61 -3.17 2.76 -1.38
CA ALA A 61 -1.73 2.73 -1.20
C ALA A 61 -1.06 3.57 -2.29
N THR A 62 0.07 4.20 -1.99
CA THR A 62 0.85 4.97 -2.97
C THR A 62 2.26 4.39 -3.07
N LEU A 63 2.66 4.06 -4.28
CA LEU A 63 4.00 3.60 -4.62
C LEU A 63 4.75 4.73 -5.31
N ARG A 64 5.98 5.00 -4.86
CA ARG A 64 6.90 5.94 -5.50
C ARG A 64 8.19 5.21 -5.85
N TRP A 65 8.62 5.33 -7.10
CA TRP A 65 9.86 4.71 -7.58
C TRP A 65 10.59 5.64 -8.54
N GLY A 66 11.89 5.44 -8.68
CA GLY A 66 12.68 6.14 -9.70
C GLY A 66 12.39 5.56 -11.08
N THR A 67 12.18 6.42 -12.08
CA THR A 67 11.99 6.00 -13.47
C THR A 67 13.15 5.09 -13.89
N SER A 68 12.80 3.90 -14.40
CA SER A 68 13.76 2.88 -14.80
C SER A 68 13.41 2.35 -16.18
N VAL A 69 14.29 1.51 -16.74
CA VAL A 69 14.04 0.84 -18.04
C VAL A 69 12.88 -0.17 -17.95
N SER A 70 12.58 -0.65 -16.74
CA SER A 70 11.48 -1.59 -16.51
C SER A 70 10.13 -0.91 -16.69
N ARG A 71 9.30 -1.45 -17.59
CA ARG A 71 7.94 -0.97 -17.84
C ARG A 71 6.87 -1.74 -17.07
N TYR A 72 7.23 -2.70 -16.23
CA TYR A 72 6.27 -3.61 -15.60
C TYR A 72 5.09 -2.89 -14.92
N LEU A 73 5.37 -1.82 -14.17
CA LEU A 73 4.32 -1.03 -13.49
C LEU A 73 3.48 -0.24 -14.50
N THR A 74 4.10 0.38 -15.50
CA THR A 74 3.42 1.10 -16.56
C THR A 74 2.54 0.17 -17.39
N ASP A 75 3.05 -0.98 -17.80
CA ASP A 75 2.32 -2.01 -18.55
C ASP A 75 1.10 -2.52 -17.77
N TRP A 76 1.24 -2.67 -16.44
CA TRP A 76 0.13 -3.03 -15.55
C TRP A 76 -0.92 -1.91 -15.43
N PHE A 77 -0.51 -0.64 -15.44
CA PHE A 77 -1.46 0.46 -15.50
C PHE A 77 -2.20 0.51 -16.85
N GLU A 78 -1.46 0.38 -17.95
CA GLU A 78 -2.06 0.37 -19.29
C GLU A 78 -3.00 -0.81 -19.52
N SER A 79 -2.76 -1.98 -18.90
CA SER A 79 -3.70 -3.11 -19.00
C SER A 79 -5.07 -2.74 -18.43
N VAL A 80 -5.09 -2.04 -17.28
CA VAL A 80 -6.33 -1.54 -16.67
C VAL A 80 -7.03 -0.53 -17.58
N GLU A 81 -6.29 0.38 -18.22
CA GLU A 81 -6.87 1.32 -19.19
C GLU A 81 -7.47 0.63 -20.43
N ARG A 82 -6.88 -0.49 -20.86
CA ARG A 82 -7.41 -1.33 -21.94
C ARG A 82 -8.65 -2.15 -21.54
N GLY A 83 -9.09 -2.05 -20.28
CA GLY A 83 -10.22 -2.80 -19.73
C GLY A 83 -9.86 -4.17 -19.16
N GLU A 84 -8.56 -4.51 -19.11
CA GLU A 84 -8.03 -5.71 -18.48
C GLU A 84 -7.73 -5.39 -17.02
N PHE A 85 -8.73 -5.56 -16.16
CA PHE A 85 -8.63 -5.33 -14.71
C PHE A 85 -7.86 -6.46 -14.02
N GLU A 86 -6.56 -6.53 -14.29
CA GLU A 86 -5.64 -7.43 -13.59
C GLU A 86 -5.46 -6.98 -12.14
N ARG A 87 -6.15 -7.66 -11.22
CA ARG A 87 -5.92 -7.54 -9.78
C ARG A 87 -4.67 -8.35 -9.42
N LYS A 88 -3.74 -7.73 -8.68
CA LYS A 88 -2.49 -8.37 -8.25
C LYS A 88 -2.30 -8.22 -6.75
N ASN A 89 -1.62 -9.18 -6.15
CA ASN A 89 -1.29 -9.11 -4.72
C ASN A 89 0.03 -8.36 -4.55
N VAL A 90 0.00 -7.24 -3.84
CA VAL A 90 1.18 -6.41 -3.60
C VAL A 90 1.67 -6.64 -2.18
N THR A 91 2.88 -7.14 -2.04
CA THR A 91 3.49 -7.51 -0.77
C THR A 91 4.63 -6.56 -0.44
N ILE A 92 4.57 -5.95 0.75
CA ILE A 92 5.58 -5.05 1.30
C ILE A 92 6.32 -5.82 2.39
N GLU A 93 7.61 -6.06 2.19
CA GLU A 93 8.46 -6.76 3.15
C GLU A 93 9.41 -5.79 3.82
N LEU A 94 9.40 -5.75 5.15
CA LEU A 94 10.39 -5.03 5.95
C LEU A 94 11.57 -5.94 6.23
N LEU A 95 12.77 -5.43 5.97
CA LEU A 95 14.02 -6.14 6.09
C LEU A 95 14.83 -5.60 7.27
N ASP A 96 15.57 -6.47 7.96
CA ASP A 96 16.60 -6.03 8.93
C ASP A 96 17.92 -5.64 8.24
N ASP A 97 18.91 -5.22 9.02
CA ASP A 97 20.23 -4.83 8.49
C ASP A 97 20.99 -5.99 7.80
N CYS A 98 20.61 -7.25 8.07
CA CYS A 98 21.12 -8.47 7.42
C CYS A 98 20.26 -8.94 6.22
N GLN A 99 19.34 -8.10 5.72
CA GLN A 99 18.42 -8.43 4.61
C GLN A 99 17.44 -9.58 4.90
N LYS A 100 17.16 -9.85 6.18
CA LYS A 100 16.16 -10.86 6.55
C LYS A 100 14.78 -10.22 6.68
N VAL A 101 13.76 -10.84 6.10
CA VAL A 101 12.35 -10.41 6.23
C VAL A 101 11.91 -10.55 7.70
N MET A 102 11.45 -9.44 8.28
CA MET A 102 10.99 -9.34 9.68
C MET A 102 9.48 -9.15 9.80
N ALA A 103 8.87 -8.51 8.81
CA ALA A 103 7.44 -8.31 8.75
C ALA A 103 7.01 -8.19 7.28
N ARG A 104 5.80 -8.66 7.01
CA ARG A 104 5.22 -8.60 5.67
C ARG A 104 3.78 -8.09 5.75
N TRP A 105 3.45 -7.16 4.85
CA TRP A 105 2.09 -6.69 4.64
C TRP A 105 1.68 -7.00 3.22
N GLN A 106 0.52 -7.62 3.03
CA GLN A 106 -0.02 -7.94 1.73
C GLN A 106 -1.28 -7.12 1.47
N LEU A 107 -1.27 -6.39 0.36
CA LEU A 107 -2.44 -5.77 -0.25
C LEU A 107 -3.10 -6.81 -1.14
N VAL A 108 -4.32 -7.20 -0.78
CA VAL A 108 -5.10 -8.21 -1.49
C VAL A 108 -5.86 -7.54 -2.62
N ASN A 109 -5.80 -8.14 -3.81
CA ASN A 109 -6.52 -7.68 -5.00
C ASN A 109 -6.27 -6.21 -5.29
N ALA A 110 -5.01 -5.77 -5.32
CA ALA A 110 -4.69 -4.40 -5.65
C ALA A 110 -4.78 -4.16 -7.16
N TRP A 111 -5.17 -2.96 -7.57
CA TRP A 111 -5.07 -2.49 -8.96
C TRP A 111 -4.73 -1.00 -9.00
N PRO A 112 -4.02 -0.54 -10.02
CA PRO A 112 -3.65 0.85 -10.12
C PRO A 112 -4.84 1.72 -10.53
N VAL A 113 -5.03 2.83 -9.80
CA VAL A 113 -6.12 3.79 -10.04
C VAL A 113 -5.61 5.09 -10.67
N LYS A 114 -4.32 5.38 -10.51
CA LYS A 114 -3.72 6.61 -11.01
C LYS A 114 -2.21 6.42 -11.17
N HIS A 115 -1.68 6.93 -12.26
CA HIS A 115 -0.24 7.03 -12.50
C HIS A 115 0.12 8.49 -12.76
N CYS A 116 1.22 8.95 -12.17
CA CYS A 116 1.74 10.31 -12.32
C CYS A 116 3.21 10.25 -12.70
N VAL A 117 3.50 10.75 -13.89
CA VAL A 117 4.85 10.94 -14.39
C VAL A 117 5.55 12.10 -13.65
N PRO A 118 6.88 12.09 -13.56
CA PRO A 118 7.64 13.18 -12.95
C PRO A 118 7.47 14.48 -13.73
N GLY A 119 7.58 15.60 -13.02
CA GLY A 119 7.75 16.90 -13.66
C GLY A 119 9.15 17.03 -14.22
N PHE A 120 9.28 17.45 -15.49
CA PHE A 120 10.57 17.64 -16.13
C PHE A 120 10.98 19.11 -16.05
N ASN A 121 12.10 19.39 -15.38
CA ASN A 121 12.72 20.72 -15.34
C ASN A 121 14.20 20.58 -15.74
N ALA A 122 14.61 21.24 -16.83
CA ALA A 122 15.97 21.19 -17.34
C ALA A 122 17.01 21.91 -16.44
N GLU A 123 16.55 22.71 -15.47
CA GLU A 123 17.42 23.40 -14.51
C GLU A 123 17.61 22.63 -13.20
N SER A 124 16.78 21.61 -12.94
CA SER A 124 16.84 20.80 -11.71
C SER A 124 17.71 19.55 -11.93
N ASN A 125 18.50 19.18 -10.91
CA ASN A 125 19.30 17.95 -10.90
C ASN A 125 18.72 16.93 -9.92
N GLU A 126 17.46 16.57 -10.13
CA GLU A 126 16.71 15.63 -9.30
C GLU A 126 16.41 14.35 -10.08
N ASN A 127 16.30 13.23 -9.37
CA ASN A 127 15.91 11.96 -9.97
C ASN A 127 14.44 12.03 -10.42
N ALA A 128 14.17 11.50 -11.61
CA ALA A 128 12.82 11.31 -12.10
C ALA A 128 12.07 10.30 -11.21
N ILE A 129 11.11 10.77 -10.40
CA ILE A 129 10.28 9.92 -9.52
C ILE A 129 8.87 9.83 -10.10
N GLU A 130 8.43 8.60 -10.34
CA GLU A 130 7.07 8.27 -10.70
C GLU A 130 6.25 7.92 -9.45
N ASN A 131 4.96 8.25 -9.50
CA ASN A 131 4.01 7.93 -8.45
C ASN A 131 2.84 7.13 -9.02
N MET A 132 2.40 6.09 -8.30
CA MET A 132 1.20 5.33 -8.63
C MET A 132 0.36 5.13 -7.38
N GLU A 133 -0.94 5.37 -7.50
CA GLU A 133 -1.91 5.04 -6.47
C GLU A 133 -2.56 3.70 -6.81
N LEU A 134 -2.67 2.83 -5.80
CA LEU A 134 -3.31 1.53 -5.87
C LEU A 134 -4.55 1.52 -4.97
N ALA A 135 -5.68 1.08 -5.51
CA ALA A 135 -6.81 0.64 -4.69
C ALA A 135 -6.62 -0.84 -4.37
N HIS A 136 -7.11 -1.29 -3.22
CA HIS A 136 -7.04 -2.68 -2.79
C HIS A 136 -8.26 -3.05 -1.94
N GLU A 137 -8.55 -4.35 -1.85
CA GLU A 137 -9.75 -4.86 -1.17
C GLU A 137 -9.45 -5.41 0.24
N GLY A 138 -8.17 -5.53 0.60
CA GLY A 138 -7.77 -6.00 1.92
C GLY A 138 -6.30 -5.70 2.23
N LEU A 139 -5.99 -5.60 3.52
CA LEU A 139 -4.63 -5.50 4.05
C LEU A 139 -4.44 -6.62 5.08
N GLU A 140 -3.53 -7.54 4.77
CA GLU A 140 -3.19 -8.66 5.64
C GLU A 140 -1.75 -8.51 6.14
N ARG A 141 -1.51 -8.87 7.40
CA ARG A 141 -0.15 -8.90 7.97
C ARG A 141 0.26 -10.35 8.16
N GLU A 142 1.29 -10.77 7.43
CA GLU A 142 1.93 -12.07 7.59
C GLU A 142 3.11 -11.94 8.58
N PHE A 143 3.28 -12.96 9.44
CA PHE A 143 4.35 -13.04 10.44
C PHE A 143 5.49 -13.93 9.97
#